data_AF-A0A453PD31-F1
#
_entry.id   AF-A0A453PD31-F1
#
_cell.length_a   1.000
_cell.length_b   1.000
_cell.length_c   1.000
_cell.angle_alpha   90.00
_cell.angle_beta   90.00
_cell.angle_gamma   90.00
#
_symmetry.space_group_name_H-M   'P 1'
#
loop_
_entity.id
_entity.type
_entity.pdbx_description
1 polymer ?
#
loop_
_entity_poly.entity_id
_entity_poly.type
_entity_poly.pdbx_seq_one_letter_code
_entity_poly.pdbx_strand_id
1 'polypeptide(L)'
;MEGALVTSNFSMSDLYPAKANAAHAPRSRRLSYISPAASSAAAPNPSYRRRKGTSPPPPSAAATATVLTSPPKPVEQQETEEHLVDTSTNNVSATRVTTARTSRPSDAPRSSRPRRRPTASLQAAFCNALEEAINTFVDPPVLRPSVDPRHVLSANFAPVDELPPTPCPVVRGVIPRCLAGGAYIRNGPNPQHLPRGPHHLFDGDGMLHSLLLPTAPDSDPVLCSRYVQTYKYIVERNAGEPVLPNVFSGFHGLAGMARGAVTAARVLTGQMNPMEGVGLANTSLAVFGGRLYALGESDLPYAVRVDPATGEVTTLGRCDFGGRLSMGMTAHPKKDPITGELFAFRYGPMPPFVTYFRS
;
A
#
# COMPACT_ATOMS: atom_id res chain seq x y z
N MET A 1 -17.21 32.39 -7.86
CA MET A 1 -16.63 31.78 -6.65
C MET A 1 -16.12 30.41 -7.04
N GLU A 2 -14.89 30.35 -7.55
CA GLU A 2 -14.22 29.09 -7.88
C GLU A 2 -13.75 28.42 -6.58
N GLY A 3 -14.28 27.24 -6.29
CA GLY A 3 -13.80 26.41 -5.20
C GLY A 3 -12.53 25.67 -5.64
N ALA A 4 -11.37 26.13 -5.17
CA ALA A 4 -10.13 25.39 -5.30
C ALA A 4 -10.21 24.11 -4.46
N LEU A 5 -10.10 22.95 -5.12
CA LEU A 5 -9.82 21.67 -4.48
C LEU A 5 -8.42 21.74 -3.86
N VAL A 6 -8.35 21.90 -2.54
CA VAL A 6 -7.08 21.89 -1.79
C VAL A 6 -6.65 20.44 -1.60
N THR A 7 -5.74 19.97 -2.45
CA THR A 7 -4.96 18.75 -2.22
C THR A 7 -3.81 19.07 -1.27
N SER A 8 -3.49 18.17 -0.34
CA SER A 8 -2.32 18.33 0.52
C SER A 8 -1.06 18.06 -0.30
N ASN A 9 -0.34 19.13 -0.67
CA ASN A 9 0.89 19.03 -1.47
C ASN A 9 2.05 18.60 -0.56
N PHE A 10 2.60 17.41 -0.80
CA PHE A 10 3.84 16.94 -0.19
C PHE A 10 4.85 16.64 -1.28
N SER A 11 6.01 17.29 -1.23
CA SER A 11 7.10 16.91 -2.14
C SER A 11 7.60 15.53 -1.80
N MET A 12 7.92 14.74 -2.82
CA MET A 12 8.58 13.46 -2.65
C MET A 12 9.94 13.61 -1.94
N SER A 13 10.60 14.76 -2.10
CA SER A 13 11.81 15.13 -1.36
C SER A 13 11.57 15.43 0.12
N ASP A 14 10.39 15.92 0.49
CA ASP A 14 10.03 16.24 1.88
C ASP A 14 9.73 14.97 2.68
N LEU A 15 9.31 13.91 1.98
CA LEU A 15 9.06 12.60 2.59
C LEU A 15 10.36 11.81 2.83
N TYR A 16 11.39 12.06 2.04
CA TYR A 16 12.65 11.29 2.08
C TYR A 16 13.87 12.20 1.83
N PRO A 17 14.29 13.03 2.81
CA PRO A 17 15.50 13.84 2.66
C PRO A 17 16.73 12.94 2.48
N ALA A 18 17.62 13.31 1.54
CA ALA A 18 18.90 12.63 1.34
C ALA A 18 19.71 12.65 2.64
N LYS A 19 20.48 11.56 2.91
CA LYS A 19 21.27 11.39 4.14
C LYS A 19 22.17 12.61 4.38
N ALA A 20 21.76 13.46 5.33
CA ALA A 20 22.64 14.38 6.04
C ALA A 20 22.96 13.78 7.41
N ASN A 21 24.19 14.02 7.86
CA ASN A 21 24.81 13.46 9.06
C ASN A 21 23.91 13.48 10.31
N ALA A 22 24.10 12.46 11.14
CA ALA A 22 23.44 12.28 12.43
C ALA A 22 23.62 13.51 13.34
N ALA A 23 22.62 14.39 13.36
CA ALA A 23 22.22 15.21 14.49
C ALA A 23 20.87 15.87 14.15
N HIS A 24 19.92 15.81 15.10
CA HIS A 24 18.56 16.36 15.03
C HIS A 24 17.51 15.58 14.22
N ALA A 25 16.95 14.57 14.89
CA ALA A 25 15.57 14.17 14.63
C ALA A 25 14.63 15.38 14.86
N PRO A 26 13.72 15.71 13.93
CA PRO A 26 12.73 16.74 14.17
C PRO A 26 11.81 16.30 15.32
N ARG A 27 11.56 17.21 16.28
CA ARG A 27 10.64 16.98 17.40
C ARG A 27 9.24 16.68 16.86
N SER A 28 8.89 15.40 16.80
CA SER A 28 7.51 14.92 16.63
C SER A 28 6.62 15.56 17.71
N ARG A 29 5.58 16.28 17.28
CA ARG A 29 4.52 16.78 18.18
C ARG A 29 3.82 15.60 18.86
N ARG A 30 3.33 15.86 20.09
CA ARG A 30 2.83 14.86 21.04
C ARG A 30 1.56 14.21 20.52
N LEU A 31 1.52 12.87 20.51
CA LEU A 31 0.25 12.16 20.52
C LEU A 31 -0.45 12.40 21.86
N SER A 32 -1.64 12.99 21.83
CA SER A 32 -2.42 13.29 23.04
C SER A 32 -3.70 12.47 23.06
N TYR A 33 -3.91 11.76 24.18
CA TYR A 33 -5.16 11.10 24.51
C TYR A 33 -6.22 12.16 24.83
N ILE A 34 -7.40 12.03 24.23
CA ILE A 34 -8.55 12.88 24.56
C ILE A 34 -9.48 12.08 25.47
N SER A 35 -9.64 12.52 26.71
CA SER A 35 -10.56 11.90 27.66
C SER A 35 -12.02 12.11 27.26
N PRO A 36 -12.93 11.15 27.52
CA PRO A 36 -14.36 11.26 27.18
C PRO A 36 -15.11 12.45 27.81
N ALA A 37 -14.53 13.09 28.83
CA ALA A 37 -15.16 14.18 29.58
C ALA A 37 -15.29 15.51 28.79
N ALA A 38 -14.71 15.62 27.59
CA ALA A 38 -14.76 16.86 26.79
C ALA A 38 -16.02 16.99 25.89
N SER A 39 -16.90 15.98 25.83
CA SER A 39 -18.17 16.03 25.09
C SER A 39 -19.35 15.93 26.04
N SER A 40 -19.66 17.01 26.73
CA SER A 40 -20.89 17.17 27.51
C SER A 40 -21.55 18.50 27.13
N ALA A 41 -22.18 18.55 25.96
CA ALA A 41 -23.30 19.46 25.63
C ALA A 41 -23.73 19.23 24.18
N ALA A 42 -24.62 18.26 23.94
CA ALA A 42 -25.48 18.26 22.76
C ALA A 42 -26.81 17.60 23.14
N ALA A 43 -27.89 18.37 23.10
CA ALA A 43 -29.24 17.92 23.41
C ALA A 43 -29.75 16.91 22.36
N PRO A 44 -30.60 15.93 22.74
CA PRO A 44 -31.11 14.92 21.80
C PRO A 44 -32.20 15.51 20.90
N ASN A 45 -32.00 15.44 19.58
CA ASN A 45 -33.04 15.75 18.59
C ASN A 45 -33.93 14.51 18.37
N PRO A 46 -35.27 14.60 18.53
CA PRO A 46 -36.16 13.49 18.25
C PRO A 46 -36.62 13.51 16.78
N SER A 47 -36.86 12.30 16.25
CA SER A 47 -37.56 11.98 15.01
C SER A 47 -36.76 11.99 13.70
N TYR A 48 -36.36 10.79 13.25
CA TYR A 48 -36.33 10.47 11.82
C TYR A 48 -37.05 9.14 11.59
N ARG A 49 -38.26 9.26 11.03
CA ARG A 49 -39.18 8.16 10.74
C ARG A 49 -38.73 7.50 9.43
N ARG A 50 -38.39 6.21 9.50
CA ARG A 50 -37.86 5.38 8.41
C ARG A 50 -38.89 5.23 7.27
N ARG A 51 -38.68 5.88 6.12
CA ARG A 51 -39.36 5.52 4.85
C ARG A 51 -38.51 4.49 4.12
N LYS A 52 -39.10 3.34 3.79
CA LYS A 52 -38.51 2.31 2.92
C LYS A 52 -38.55 2.84 1.47
N GLY A 53 -37.38 3.08 0.89
CA GLY A 53 -37.17 3.31 -0.53
C GLY A 53 -35.92 2.56 -0.96
N THR A 54 -35.99 1.85 -2.08
CA THR A 54 -34.91 1.06 -2.68
C THR A 54 -33.85 1.98 -3.26
N SER A 55 -32.72 2.13 -2.58
CA SER A 55 -31.51 2.77 -3.11
C SER A 55 -30.59 1.73 -3.76
N PRO A 56 -29.91 2.04 -4.87
CA PRO A 56 -28.86 1.19 -5.40
C PRO A 56 -27.71 1.07 -4.38
N PRO A 57 -26.95 -0.05 -4.38
CA PRO A 57 -25.87 -0.24 -3.42
C PRO A 57 -24.79 0.85 -3.59
N PRO A 58 -24.15 1.30 -2.50
CA PRO A 58 -23.05 2.25 -2.57
C PRO A 58 -21.85 1.62 -3.30
N PRO A 59 -20.97 2.44 -3.92
CA PRO A 59 -19.77 1.93 -4.57
C PRO A 59 -18.86 1.22 -3.56
N SER A 60 -18.37 0.05 -3.95
CA SER A 60 -17.52 -0.84 -3.15
C SER A 60 -16.23 -0.15 -2.70
N ALA A 61 -15.99 -0.12 -1.38
CA ALA A 61 -14.85 0.51 -0.72
C ALA A 61 -13.54 -0.31 -0.82
N ALA A 62 -13.28 -0.96 -1.94
CA ALA A 62 -12.20 -1.94 -2.05
C ALA A 62 -10.84 -1.40 -2.53
N ALA A 63 -10.71 -0.09 -2.79
CA ALA A 63 -9.42 0.50 -3.14
C ALA A 63 -9.35 1.98 -2.75
N THR A 64 -8.37 2.34 -1.92
CA THR A 64 -8.05 3.73 -1.63
C THR A 64 -6.80 4.12 -2.42
N ALA A 65 -6.81 5.32 -3.02
CA ALA A 65 -5.68 5.86 -3.76
C ALA A 65 -5.21 7.20 -3.19
N THR A 66 -3.94 7.51 -3.36
CA THR A 66 -3.31 8.77 -2.91
C THR A 66 -2.42 9.31 -4.01
N VAL A 67 -2.43 10.63 -4.20
CA VAL A 67 -1.58 11.35 -5.15
C VAL A 67 -0.54 12.13 -4.35
N LEU A 68 0.73 11.98 -4.69
CA LEU A 68 1.86 12.79 -4.21
C LEU A 68 2.32 13.71 -5.35
N THR A 69 2.73 14.94 -5.06
CA THR A 69 3.17 15.92 -6.08
C THR A 69 4.37 16.72 -5.58
N SER A 70 5.42 16.89 -6.38
CA SER A 70 6.48 17.87 -6.12
C SER A 70 5.96 19.31 -6.26
N PRO A 71 6.37 20.26 -5.38
CA PRO A 71 6.11 21.68 -5.57
C PRO A 71 6.88 22.21 -6.79
N PRO A 72 6.36 23.22 -7.50
CA PRO A 72 7.07 23.86 -8.61
C PRO A 72 8.36 24.53 -8.12
N LYS A 73 9.45 24.36 -8.87
CA LYS A 73 10.68 25.12 -8.63
C LYS A 73 10.44 26.61 -8.92
N PRO A 74 10.95 27.54 -8.10
CA PRO A 74 10.96 28.96 -8.44
C PRO A 74 11.76 29.16 -9.73
N VAL A 75 11.17 29.83 -10.72
CA VAL A 75 11.87 30.27 -11.93
C VAL A 75 12.62 31.54 -11.57
N GLU A 76 13.95 31.45 -11.47
CA GLU A 76 14.83 32.61 -11.45
C GLU A 76 14.86 33.19 -12.86
N GLN A 77 14.27 34.36 -13.05
CA GLN A 77 14.39 35.15 -14.27
C GLN A 77 15.79 35.77 -14.28
N GLN A 78 16.71 35.24 -15.09
CA GLN A 78 17.87 35.99 -15.54
C GLN A 78 17.49 36.68 -16.84
N GLU A 79 17.34 38.01 -16.77
CA GLU A 79 17.44 38.89 -17.92
C GLU A 79 18.83 38.74 -18.53
N THR A 80 18.92 38.54 -19.84
CA THR A 80 20.17 38.73 -20.58
C THR A 80 19.84 39.47 -21.86
N GLU A 81 20.40 40.67 -21.95
CA GLU A 81 20.24 41.62 -23.05
C GLU A 81 20.73 41.04 -24.39
N GLU A 82 20.00 41.38 -25.45
CA GLU A 82 20.34 41.09 -26.83
C GLU A 82 21.53 41.94 -27.30
N HIS A 83 22.49 41.32 -28.00
CA HIS A 83 23.39 42.04 -28.90
C HIS A 83 23.49 41.32 -30.24
N LEU A 84 22.99 41.99 -31.28
CA LEU A 84 23.07 41.64 -32.69
C LEU A 84 24.48 41.95 -33.22
N VAL A 85 25.13 40.98 -33.90
CA VAL A 85 26.12 41.26 -34.95
C VAL A 85 25.97 40.23 -36.09
N ASP A 86 26.10 40.78 -37.29
CA ASP A 86 25.78 40.29 -38.62
C ASP A 86 26.68 39.17 -39.19
N THR A 87 26.01 38.30 -39.95
CA THR A 87 26.35 37.58 -41.20
C THR A 87 27.82 37.30 -41.61
N SER A 88 28.13 36.03 -41.92
CA SER A 88 28.98 35.63 -43.06
C SER A 88 28.86 34.12 -43.40
N THR A 89 28.76 33.84 -44.70
CA THR A 89 28.63 32.55 -45.37
C THR A 89 29.96 31.78 -45.47
N ASN A 90 29.95 30.43 -45.41
CA ASN A 90 30.48 29.55 -46.47
C ASN A 90 30.54 28.05 -46.12
N ASN A 91 30.08 27.27 -47.10
CA ASN A 91 30.56 25.99 -47.62
C ASN A 91 30.68 24.72 -46.77
N VAL A 92 29.76 23.81 -47.12
CA VAL A 92 29.91 22.36 -47.37
C VAL A 92 31.35 21.81 -47.35
N SER A 93 31.56 20.79 -46.50
CA SER A 93 32.37 19.62 -46.87
C SER A 93 31.89 18.39 -46.11
N ALA A 94 31.54 17.38 -46.89
CA ALA A 94 31.16 16.06 -46.44
C ALA A 94 32.40 15.26 -46.02
N THR A 95 32.38 14.72 -44.80
CA THR A 95 33.34 13.68 -44.40
C THR A 95 32.57 12.44 -43.99
N ARG A 96 32.61 11.45 -44.89
CA ARG A 96 32.34 10.04 -44.62
C ARG A 96 33.26 9.56 -43.50
N VAL A 97 32.69 9.01 -42.44
CA VAL A 97 33.41 8.07 -41.56
C VAL A 97 32.62 6.77 -41.49
N THR A 98 33.25 5.76 -42.07
CA THR A 98 32.83 4.37 -42.15
C THR A 98 33.04 3.68 -40.80
N THR A 99 31.96 3.07 -40.31
CA THR A 99 31.88 1.87 -39.47
C THR A 99 33.10 1.44 -38.64
N ALA A 100 32.97 1.51 -37.31
CA ALA A 100 33.58 0.55 -36.39
C ALA A 100 32.49 -0.10 -35.54
N ARG A 101 32.29 -1.40 -35.80
CA ARG A 101 31.30 -2.28 -35.18
C ARG A 101 31.85 -2.76 -33.83
N THR A 102 31.46 -2.11 -32.74
CA THR A 102 31.69 -2.64 -31.38
C THR A 102 30.41 -3.35 -30.90
N SER A 103 30.54 -4.65 -30.69
CA SER A 103 29.52 -5.58 -30.23
C SER A 103 28.93 -5.18 -28.87
N ARG A 104 27.62 -4.99 -28.82
CA ARG A 104 26.83 -4.98 -27.57
C ARG A 104 26.87 -6.38 -26.94
N PRO A 105 27.06 -6.53 -25.62
CA PRO A 105 26.60 -7.73 -24.93
C PRO A 105 25.07 -7.69 -24.89
N SER A 106 24.43 -8.72 -25.47
CA SER A 106 23.01 -8.95 -25.31
C SER A 106 22.73 -9.52 -23.92
N ASP A 107 22.38 -8.66 -22.96
CA ASP A 107 21.76 -9.13 -21.71
C ASP A 107 20.28 -9.42 -21.99
N ALA A 108 20.02 -10.63 -22.47
CA ALA A 108 18.69 -11.21 -22.44
C ALA A 108 18.24 -11.37 -20.98
N PRO A 109 16.95 -11.16 -20.65
CA PRO A 109 16.47 -11.33 -19.29
C PRO A 109 16.66 -12.79 -18.86
N ARG A 110 17.44 -12.99 -17.78
CA ARG A 110 17.62 -14.29 -17.14
C ARG A 110 16.26 -14.84 -16.73
N SER A 111 15.82 -15.87 -17.45
CA SER A 111 14.75 -16.78 -17.05
C SER A 111 14.90 -17.13 -15.56
N SER A 112 13.92 -16.77 -14.74
CA SER A 112 13.86 -17.15 -13.34
C SER A 112 13.81 -18.67 -13.23
N ARG A 113 14.88 -19.27 -12.70
CA ARG A 113 14.87 -20.69 -12.31
C ARG A 113 13.75 -20.91 -11.29
N PRO A 114 12.99 -22.02 -11.36
CA PRO A 114 12.00 -22.33 -10.33
C PRO A 114 12.70 -22.47 -8.98
N ARG A 115 12.33 -21.61 -8.01
CA ARG A 115 12.82 -21.72 -6.63
C ARG A 115 12.36 -23.07 -6.07
N ARG A 116 13.31 -23.88 -5.58
CA ARG A 116 13.01 -25.08 -4.79
C ARG A 116 12.09 -24.69 -3.64
N ARG A 117 10.94 -25.35 -3.51
CA ARG A 117 10.07 -25.20 -2.33
C ARG A 117 10.88 -25.60 -1.10
N PRO A 118 10.94 -24.78 -0.05
CA PRO A 118 11.53 -25.21 1.21
C PRO A 118 10.74 -26.44 1.73
N THR A 119 11.45 -27.45 2.21
CA THR A 119 10.84 -28.61 2.86
C THR A 119 10.18 -28.15 4.16
N ALA A 120 8.86 -28.26 4.24
CA ALA A 120 8.11 -27.91 5.44
C ALA A 120 8.60 -28.76 6.62
N SER A 121 8.67 -28.16 7.81
CA SER A 121 8.93 -28.91 9.04
C SER A 121 7.81 -29.92 9.29
N LEU A 122 8.07 -30.96 10.09
CA LEU A 122 7.05 -31.96 10.45
C LEU A 122 5.82 -31.29 11.10
N GLN A 123 6.05 -30.29 11.95
CA GLN A 123 4.99 -29.53 12.62
C GLN A 123 4.17 -28.70 11.63
N ALA A 124 4.83 -28.06 10.64
CA ALA A 124 4.15 -27.33 9.59
C ALA A 124 3.32 -28.26 8.72
N ALA A 125 3.90 -29.39 8.29
CA ALA A 125 3.19 -30.42 7.53
C ALA A 125 1.94 -30.94 8.27
N PHE A 126 2.05 -31.19 9.58
CA PHE A 126 0.92 -31.60 10.41
C PHE A 126 -0.18 -30.53 10.47
N CYS A 127 0.17 -29.26 10.72
CA CYS A 127 -0.80 -28.17 10.77
C CYS A 127 -1.49 -27.97 9.42
N ASN A 128 -0.73 -28.07 8.31
CA ASN A 128 -1.26 -27.97 6.95
C ASN A 128 -2.25 -29.11 6.65
N ALA A 129 -1.92 -30.34 7.03
CA ALA A 129 -2.81 -31.49 6.86
C ALA A 129 -4.11 -31.32 7.65
N LEU A 130 -4.05 -30.75 8.85
CA LEU A 130 -5.23 -30.45 9.64
C LEU A 130 -6.09 -29.35 9.00
N GLU A 131 -5.50 -28.29 8.43
CA GLU A 131 -6.25 -27.29 7.66
C GLU A 131 -6.91 -27.87 6.42
N GLU A 132 -6.21 -28.74 5.69
CA GLU A 132 -6.76 -29.43 4.53
C GLU A 132 -7.94 -30.33 4.92
N ALA A 133 -7.83 -31.04 6.04
CA ALA A 133 -8.95 -31.81 6.59
C ALA A 133 -10.13 -30.92 6.97
N ILE A 134 -9.89 -29.75 7.58
CA ILE A 134 -10.96 -28.80 7.90
C ILE A 134 -11.66 -28.30 6.62
N ASN A 135 -10.88 -27.89 5.62
CA ASN A 135 -11.43 -27.40 4.35
C ASN A 135 -12.21 -28.48 3.59
N THR A 136 -11.82 -29.75 3.73
CA THR A 136 -12.43 -30.86 2.99
C THR A 136 -13.65 -31.45 3.71
N PHE A 137 -13.59 -31.59 5.04
CA PHE A 137 -14.57 -32.36 5.81
C PHE A 137 -15.45 -31.52 6.76
N VAL A 138 -15.02 -30.30 7.11
CA VAL A 138 -15.74 -29.47 8.10
C VAL A 138 -16.43 -28.27 7.44
N ASP A 139 -15.78 -27.66 6.45
CA ASP A 139 -16.43 -26.63 5.64
C ASP A 139 -17.61 -27.20 4.85
N PRO A 140 -18.64 -26.37 4.57
CA PRO A 140 -19.72 -26.79 3.71
C PRO A 140 -19.19 -27.06 2.28
N PRO A 141 -19.69 -28.10 1.60
CA PRO A 141 -19.23 -28.48 0.27
C PRO A 141 -19.48 -27.41 -0.80
N VAL A 142 -20.43 -26.50 -0.52
CA VAL A 142 -20.69 -25.31 -1.33
C VAL A 142 -20.49 -24.08 -0.46
N LEU A 143 -19.44 -23.34 -0.75
CA LEU A 143 -19.16 -22.05 -0.10
C LEU A 143 -20.12 -20.98 -0.63
N ARG A 144 -20.42 -19.99 0.22
CA ARG A 144 -21.15 -18.80 -0.23
C ARG A 144 -20.31 -18.05 -1.26
N PRO A 145 -20.90 -17.44 -2.30
CA PRO A 145 -20.14 -16.72 -3.33
C PRO A 145 -19.21 -15.62 -2.78
N SER A 146 -19.57 -15.01 -1.65
CA SER A 146 -18.76 -13.96 -0.99
C SER A 146 -17.46 -14.47 -0.35
N VAL A 147 -17.29 -15.79 -0.21
CA VAL A 147 -16.08 -16.41 0.37
C VAL A 147 -15.55 -17.57 -0.47
N ASP A 148 -16.13 -17.85 -1.64
CA ASP A 148 -15.63 -18.85 -2.58
C ASP A 148 -14.54 -18.21 -3.45
N PRO A 149 -13.27 -18.66 -3.37
CA PRO A 149 -12.18 -18.07 -4.15
C PRO A 149 -12.45 -18.06 -5.66
N ARG A 150 -13.21 -19.04 -6.19
CA ARG A 150 -13.55 -19.11 -7.63
C ARG A 150 -14.42 -17.95 -8.08
N HIS A 151 -15.18 -17.35 -7.16
CA HIS A 151 -16.01 -16.18 -7.43
C HIS A 151 -15.27 -14.90 -7.03
N VAL A 152 -14.72 -14.86 -5.81
CA VAL A 152 -14.09 -13.69 -5.22
C VAL A 152 -12.83 -13.25 -5.98
N LEU A 153 -12.06 -14.21 -6.52
CA LEU A 153 -10.82 -13.96 -7.26
C LEU A 153 -11.00 -14.14 -8.77
N SER A 154 -12.22 -13.98 -9.28
CA SER A 154 -12.50 -14.10 -10.71
C SER A 154 -12.23 -12.81 -11.48
N ALA A 155 -11.93 -12.94 -12.78
CA ALA A 155 -11.72 -11.82 -13.70
C ALA A 155 -10.72 -10.79 -13.15
N ASN A 156 -11.14 -9.52 -13.02
CA ASN A 156 -10.27 -8.42 -12.60
C ASN A 156 -9.90 -8.45 -11.09
N PHE A 157 -10.44 -9.40 -10.33
CA PHE A 157 -10.07 -9.63 -8.93
C PHE A 157 -9.06 -10.77 -8.75
N ALA A 158 -8.65 -11.42 -9.85
CA ALA A 158 -7.59 -12.40 -9.81
C ALA A 158 -6.27 -11.75 -9.34
N PRO A 159 -5.47 -12.45 -8.53
CA PRO A 159 -4.20 -11.92 -8.07
C PRO A 159 -3.23 -11.68 -9.24
N VAL A 160 -2.40 -10.67 -9.09
CA VAL A 160 -1.32 -10.34 -10.05
C VAL A 160 0.05 -10.42 -9.39
N ASP A 161 1.07 -10.72 -10.18
CA ASP A 161 2.46 -10.75 -9.75
C ASP A 161 3.04 -9.34 -9.55
N GLU A 162 4.15 -9.26 -8.80
CA GLU A 162 4.93 -8.02 -8.69
C GLU A 162 5.45 -7.58 -10.07
N LEU A 163 5.38 -6.28 -10.33
CA LEU A 163 5.90 -5.67 -11.55
C LEU A 163 7.07 -4.77 -11.17
N PRO A 164 8.32 -5.03 -11.62
CA PRO A 164 9.43 -4.10 -11.39
C PRO A 164 9.17 -2.74 -12.02
N PRO A 165 9.95 -1.70 -11.69
CA PRO A 165 9.75 -0.39 -12.29
C PRO A 165 9.83 -0.51 -13.80
N THR A 166 8.69 -0.28 -14.44
CA THR A 166 8.48 -0.55 -15.86
C THR A 166 8.02 0.74 -16.52
N PRO A 167 8.72 1.24 -17.55
CA PRO A 167 8.27 2.36 -18.35
C PRO A 167 6.88 2.08 -18.94
N CYS A 168 5.99 3.06 -18.84
CA CYS A 168 4.60 2.98 -19.29
C CYS A 168 4.32 4.13 -20.27
N PRO A 169 4.53 3.92 -21.58
CA PRO A 169 4.41 4.98 -22.58
C PRO A 169 3.01 5.57 -22.66
N VAL A 170 2.94 6.90 -22.80
CA VAL A 170 1.67 7.61 -22.96
C VAL A 170 1.12 7.35 -24.37
N VAL A 171 0.02 6.62 -24.45
CA VAL A 171 -0.62 6.26 -25.74
C VAL A 171 -1.40 7.43 -26.35
N ARG A 172 -2.01 8.28 -25.51
CA ARG A 172 -2.86 9.40 -25.95
C ARG A 172 -2.81 10.56 -24.96
N GLY A 173 -2.72 11.78 -25.49
CA GLY A 173 -2.74 13.01 -24.71
C GLY A 173 -1.36 13.38 -24.15
N VAL A 174 -1.34 14.31 -23.20
CA VAL A 174 -0.11 14.82 -22.56
C VAL A 174 -0.34 14.92 -21.05
N ILE A 175 0.64 14.49 -20.27
CA ILE A 175 0.59 14.60 -18.80
C ILE A 175 0.81 16.08 -18.42
N PRO A 176 -0.09 16.69 -17.63
CA PRO A 176 0.09 18.08 -17.19
C PRO A 176 1.39 18.26 -16.40
N ARG A 177 2.17 19.29 -16.78
CA ARG A 177 3.48 19.58 -16.14
C ARG A 177 3.38 19.87 -14.64
N CYS A 178 2.22 20.32 -14.15
CA CYS A 178 1.98 20.52 -12.72
C CYS A 178 1.96 19.22 -11.90
N LEU A 179 1.91 18.05 -12.54
CA LEU A 179 1.98 16.74 -11.89
C LEU A 179 3.38 16.11 -11.96
N ALA A 180 4.35 16.78 -12.59
CA ALA A 180 5.70 16.27 -12.79
C ALA A 180 6.38 15.92 -11.47
N GLY A 181 7.02 14.74 -11.41
CA GLY A 181 7.64 14.18 -10.21
C GLY A 181 6.66 13.71 -9.13
N GLY A 182 5.36 13.78 -9.40
CA GLY A 182 4.33 13.20 -8.54
C GLY A 182 4.16 11.69 -8.71
N ALA A 183 3.49 11.04 -7.77
CA ALA A 183 3.17 9.61 -7.86
C ALA A 183 1.70 9.37 -7.50
N TYR A 184 1.01 8.58 -8.33
CA TYR A 184 -0.30 8.02 -7.99
C TYR A 184 -0.10 6.62 -7.43
N ILE A 185 -0.57 6.37 -6.20
CA ILE A 185 -0.38 5.10 -5.52
C ILE A 185 -1.73 4.57 -5.08
N ARG A 186 -2.01 3.32 -5.43
CA ARG A 186 -3.22 2.58 -5.03
C ARG A 186 -2.85 1.37 -4.20
N ASN A 187 -3.54 1.17 -3.09
CA ASN A 187 -3.46 -0.04 -2.27
C ASN A 187 -4.67 -0.93 -2.53
N GLY A 188 -4.50 -2.24 -2.35
CA GLY A 188 -5.59 -3.20 -2.41
C GLY A 188 -5.16 -4.61 -1.98
N PRO A 189 -6.13 -5.48 -1.72
CA PRO A 189 -5.88 -6.89 -1.41
C PRO A 189 -5.48 -7.67 -2.66
N ASN A 190 -4.41 -8.44 -2.55
CA ASN A 190 -3.89 -9.33 -3.59
C ASN A 190 -3.28 -10.55 -2.89
N PRO A 191 -3.94 -11.72 -2.83
CA PRO A 191 -3.36 -12.88 -2.15
C PRO A 191 -2.10 -13.36 -2.87
N GLN A 192 -0.97 -13.51 -2.16
CA GLN A 192 0.28 -14.01 -2.78
C GLN A 192 0.22 -15.51 -3.12
N HIS A 193 -0.57 -16.26 -2.36
CA HIS A 193 -0.81 -17.69 -2.56
C HIS A 193 -2.30 -17.91 -2.75
N LEU A 194 -2.67 -18.79 -3.68
CA LEU A 194 -4.07 -19.12 -3.86
C LEU A 194 -4.64 -19.77 -2.58
N PRO A 195 -5.80 -19.28 -2.08
CA PRO A 195 -6.42 -19.82 -0.88
C PRO A 195 -6.83 -21.29 -1.07
N ARG A 196 -6.56 -22.13 -0.07
CA ARG A 196 -6.96 -23.55 -0.05
C ARG A 196 -8.39 -23.79 0.46
N GLY A 197 -9.03 -22.76 0.98
CA GLY A 197 -10.36 -22.81 1.57
C GLY A 197 -11.08 -21.48 1.39
N PRO A 198 -12.08 -21.17 2.25
CA PRO A 198 -12.83 -19.91 2.18
C PRO A 198 -11.91 -18.70 2.16
N HIS A 199 -12.19 -17.74 1.28
CA HIS A 199 -11.42 -16.52 1.13
C HIS A 199 -12.33 -15.34 0.82
N HIS A 200 -12.28 -14.31 1.65
CA HIS A 200 -12.96 -13.05 1.40
C HIS A 200 -12.01 -12.11 0.66
N LEU A 201 -12.55 -11.20 -0.15
CA LEU A 201 -11.75 -10.25 -0.92
C LEU A 201 -10.76 -9.47 -0.04
N PHE A 202 -11.15 -9.16 1.20
CA PHE A 202 -10.33 -8.39 2.13
C PHE A 202 -9.23 -9.19 2.83
N ASP A 203 -9.19 -10.52 2.67
CA ASP A 203 -8.16 -11.38 3.27
C ASP A 203 -6.84 -11.41 2.44
N GLY A 204 -6.82 -10.78 1.26
CA GLY A 204 -5.61 -10.71 0.41
C GLY A 204 -4.49 -9.85 0.99
N ASP A 205 -3.23 -10.19 0.70
CA ASP A 205 -2.07 -9.41 1.13
C ASP A 205 -2.07 -8.00 0.51
N GLY A 206 -1.57 -6.98 1.21
CA GLY A 206 -1.51 -5.63 0.68
C GLY A 206 -0.53 -5.52 -0.48
N MET A 207 -1.00 -5.05 -1.63
CA MET A 207 -0.17 -4.76 -2.80
C MET A 207 -0.36 -3.32 -3.24
N LEU A 208 0.76 -2.63 -3.40
CA LEU A 208 0.81 -1.26 -3.87
C LEU A 208 1.08 -1.24 -5.36
N HIS A 209 0.26 -0.51 -6.10
CA HIS A 209 0.51 -0.11 -7.48
C HIS A 209 0.84 1.37 -7.51
N SER A 210 2.05 1.72 -7.93
CA SER A 210 2.55 3.09 -8.02
C SER A 210 2.81 3.47 -9.47
N LEU A 211 2.27 4.61 -9.90
CA LEU A 211 2.58 5.26 -11.16
C LEU A 211 3.35 6.55 -10.86
N LEU A 212 4.67 6.52 -11.03
CA LEU A 212 5.53 7.69 -10.91
C LEU A 212 5.45 8.50 -12.20
N LEU A 213 5.12 9.79 -12.09
CA LEU A 213 4.98 10.69 -13.21
C LEU A 213 6.34 11.33 -13.55
N PRO A 214 6.64 11.46 -14.84
CA PRO A 214 7.95 11.89 -15.29
C PRO A 214 8.21 13.36 -14.90
N THR A 215 9.45 13.67 -14.55
CA THR A 215 9.89 15.05 -14.30
C THR A 215 10.23 15.76 -15.61
N ALA A 216 10.69 15.02 -16.62
CA ALA A 216 11.02 15.52 -17.94
C ALA A 216 9.86 15.29 -18.93
N PRO A 217 9.56 16.23 -19.85
CA PRO A 217 8.45 16.10 -20.80
C PRO A 217 8.51 14.86 -21.71
N ASP A 218 9.72 14.42 -22.07
CA ASP A 218 9.97 13.34 -23.04
C ASP A 218 10.26 11.98 -22.37
N SER A 219 9.98 11.85 -21.07
CA SER A 219 10.16 10.59 -20.34
C SER A 219 8.83 9.92 -20.06
N ASP A 220 8.83 8.59 -20.10
CA ASP A 220 7.64 7.81 -19.77
C ASP A 220 7.40 7.77 -18.26
N PRO A 221 6.12 7.77 -17.81
CA PRO A 221 5.77 7.35 -16.46
C PRO A 221 6.32 5.95 -16.15
N VAL A 222 6.55 5.69 -14.87
CA VAL A 222 7.03 4.39 -14.40
C VAL A 222 5.97 3.72 -13.53
N LEU A 223 5.51 2.54 -13.96
CA LEU A 223 4.61 1.71 -13.17
C LEU A 223 5.44 0.70 -12.36
N CYS A 224 5.17 0.59 -11.07
CA CYS A 224 5.77 -0.41 -10.19
C CYS A 224 4.69 -1.02 -9.30
N SER A 225 4.73 -2.34 -9.12
CA SER A 225 3.82 -3.06 -8.23
C SER A 225 4.59 -3.94 -7.25
N ARG A 226 4.34 -3.77 -5.96
CA ARG A 226 5.04 -4.49 -4.87
C ARG A 226 4.08 -4.85 -3.75
N TYR A 227 4.30 -6.01 -3.15
CA TYR A 227 3.66 -6.33 -1.89
C TYR A 227 4.19 -5.44 -0.76
N VAL A 228 3.31 -5.07 0.16
CA VAL A 228 3.72 -4.58 1.46
C VAL A 228 4.31 -5.76 2.22
N GLN A 229 5.56 -5.63 2.66
CA GLN A 229 6.27 -6.70 3.37
C GLN A 229 5.78 -6.79 4.83
N THR A 230 4.54 -7.23 5.01
CA THR A 230 3.95 -7.49 6.33
C THR A 230 4.57 -8.74 6.96
N TYR A 231 4.41 -8.90 8.28
CA TYR A 231 4.83 -10.13 8.96
C TYR A 231 4.18 -11.36 8.32
N LYS A 232 2.85 -11.31 8.09
CA LYS A 232 2.09 -12.33 7.37
C LYS A 232 2.76 -12.67 6.04
N TYR A 233 2.99 -11.64 5.22
CA TYR A 233 3.52 -11.79 3.88
C TYR A 233 4.86 -12.51 3.90
N ILE A 234 5.78 -12.10 4.79
CA ILE A 234 7.13 -12.67 4.90
C ILE A 234 7.07 -14.13 5.36
N VAL A 235 6.29 -14.44 6.40
CA VAL A 235 6.14 -15.80 6.93
C VAL A 235 5.64 -16.75 5.86
N GLU A 236 4.58 -16.38 5.15
CA GLU A 236 3.97 -17.21 4.12
C GLU A 236 4.83 -17.30 2.85
N ARG A 237 5.55 -16.23 2.50
CA ARG A 237 6.51 -16.26 1.38
C ARG A 237 7.65 -17.23 1.65
N ASN A 238 8.12 -17.28 2.89
CA ASN A 238 9.18 -18.19 3.32
C ASN A 238 8.69 -19.64 3.44
N ALA A 239 7.45 -19.85 3.88
CA ALA A 239 6.82 -21.17 3.90
C ALA A 239 6.47 -21.69 2.49
N GLY A 240 6.18 -20.77 1.56
CA GLY A 240 5.73 -21.10 0.20
C GLY A 240 4.25 -21.49 0.12
N GLU A 241 3.48 -21.20 1.17
CA GLU A 241 2.05 -21.50 1.29
C GLU A 241 1.38 -20.59 2.34
N PRO A 242 0.02 -20.52 2.36
CA PRO A 242 -0.71 -19.83 3.42
C PRO A 242 -0.44 -20.45 4.80
N VAL A 243 -0.27 -19.61 5.82
CA VAL A 243 0.04 -20.03 7.21
C VAL A 243 -0.84 -19.27 8.20
N LEU A 244 -1.05 -17.97 8.00
CA LEU A 244 -1.87 -17.16 8.89
C LEU A 244 -3.35 -17.33 8.52
N PRO A 245 -4.26 -17.24 9.51
CA PRO A 245 -5.66 -17.45 9.25
C PRO A 245 -6.28 -16.28 8.48
N ASN A 246 -7.20 -16.59 7.56
CA ASN A 246 -8.07 -15.60 6.91
C ASN A 246 -9.15 -15.16 7.92
N VAL A 247 -9.10 -13.92 8.38
CA VAL A 247 -9.94 -13.44 9.49
C VAL A 247 -11.40 -13.25 9.05
N PHE A 248 -11.63 -12.75 7.83
CA PHE A 248 -12.98 -12.46 7.36
C PHE A 248 -13.71 -13.71 6.84
N SER A 249 -13.01 -14.63 6.19
CA SER A 249 -13.64 -15.86 5.68
C SER A 249 -13.57 -17.05 6.64
N GLY A 250 -12.53 -17.13 7.48
CA GLY A 250 -12.17 -18.35 8.19
C GLY A 250 -12.93 -18.60 9.49
N PHE A 251 -13.43 -17.58 10.18
CA PHE A 251 -13.93 -17.68 11.55
C PHE A 251 -15.46 -17.76 11.68
N HIS A 252 -16.07 -18.74 11.01
CA HIS A 252 -17.51 -18.99 11.14
C HIS A 252 -17.81 -20.43 11.54
N GLY A 253 -18.68 -20.62 12.54
CA GLY A 253 -19.17 -21.93 12.97
C GLY A 253 -18.08 -22.88 13.48
N LEU A 254 -18.29 -24.19 13.32
CA LEU A 254 -17.36 -25.23 13.77
C LEU A 254 -16.01 -25.17 13.03
N ALA A 255 -16.03 -24.86 11.73
CA ALA A 255 -14.81 -24.70 10.95
C ALA A 255 -13.94 -23.54 11.48
N GLY A 256 -14.57 -22.43 11.90
CA GLY A 256 -13.88 -21.33 12.55
C GLY A 256 -13.21 -21.70 13.87
N MET A 257 -13.88 -22.50 14.71
CA MET A 257 -13.28 -23.02 15.95
C MET A 257 -12.08 -23.94 15.67
N ALA A 258 -12.21 -24.84 14.68
CA ALA A 258 -11.13 -25.73 14.28
C ALA A 258 -9.92 -24.96 13.73
N ARG A 259 -10.13 -23.93 12.90
CA ARG A 259 -9.06 -23.03 12.44
C ARG A 259 -8.43 -22.23 13.58
N GLY A 260 -9.22 -21.84 14.58
CA GLY A 260 -8.71 -21.24 15.80
C GLY A 260 -7.73 -22.16 16.54
N ALA A 261 -8.06 -23.45 16.64
CA ALA A 261 -7.17 -24.45 17.25
C ALA A 261 -5.89 -24.66 16.43
N VAL A 262 -5.97 -24.73 15.10
CA VAL A 262 -4.77 -24.80 14.24
C VAL A 262 -3.92 -23.55 14.43
N THR A 263 -4.52 -22.37 14.43
CA THR A 263 -3.81 -21.10 14.63
C THR A 263 -3.06 -21.13 15.96
N ALA A 264 -3.72 -21.56 17.04
CA ALA A 264 -3.07 -21.72 18.35
C ALA A 264 -1.91 -22.73 18.30
N ALA A 265 -2.06 -23.86 17.61
CA ALA A 265 -0.97 -24.83 17.42
C ALA A 265 0.21 -24.23 16.64
N ARG A 266 -0.05 -23.44 15.59
CA ARG A 266 1.01 -22.74 14.83
C ARG A 266 1.75 -21.72 15.70
N VAL A 267 1.04 -21.02 16.59
CA VAL A 267 1.66 -20.12 17.58
C VAL A 267 2.53 -20.91 18.56
N LEU A 268 1.99 -21.96 19.18
CA LEU A 268 2.70 -22.79 20.17
C LEU A 268 3.91 -23.51 19.59
N THR A 269 3.88 -23.86 18.30
CA THR A 269 5.00 -24.50 17.59
C THR A 269 5.99 -23.51 16.98
N GLY A 270 5.80 -22.20 17.19
CA GLY A 270 6.70 -21.15 16.72
C GLY A 270 6.65 -20.89 15.20
N GLN A 271 5.61 -21.38 14.51
CA GLN A 271 5.43 -21.14 13.07
C GLN A 271 4.93 -19.71 12.78
N MET A 272 4.28 -19.07 13.74
CA MET A 272 3.88 -17.68 13.67
C MET A 272 3.90 -17.01 15.06
N ASN A 273 4.15 -15.71 15.09
CA ASN A 273 4.16 -14.89 16.28
C ASN A 273 3.18 -13.72 16.10
N PRO A 274 1.98 -13.77 16.69
CA PRO A 274 0.99 -12.71 16.56
C PRO A 274 1.46 -11.34 17.04
N MET A 275 2.46 -11.30 17.94
CA MET A 275 3.03 -10.05 18.45
C MET A 275 3.79 -9.27 17.37
N GLU A 276 4.32 -9.96 16.37
CA GLU A 276 5.01 -9.35 15.23
C GLU A 276 4.04 -8.73 14.20
N GLY A 277 2.75 -9.04 14.31
CA GLY A 277 1.66 -8.48 13.50
C GLY A 277 0.90 -9.57 12.75
N VAL A 278 -0.39 -9.34 12.52
CA VAL A 278 -1.25 -10.24 11.73
C VAL A 278 -1.97 -9.50 10.60
N GLY A 279 -1.59 -8.25 10.35
CA GLY A 279 -2.27 -7.39 9.39
C GLY A 279 -1.81 -7.58 7.97
N LEU A 280 -2.70 -7.14 7.09
CA LEU A 280 -2.56 -7.26 5.64
C LEU A 280 -2.04 -5.97 5.01
N ALA A 281 -2.17 -4.83 5.70
CA ALA A 281 -1.83 -3.49 5.20
C ALA A 281 -2.40 -3.20 3.79
N ASN A 282 -3.63 -3.64 3.52
CA ASN A 282 -4.23 -3.69 2.19
C ASN A 282 -5.39 -2.70 1.98
N THR A 283 -5.70 -1.87 2.99
CA THR A 283 -6.95 -1.10 3.01
C THR A 283 -6.77 0.31 2.44
N SER A 284 -5.70 1.00 2.84
CA SER A 284 -5.50 2.39 2.42
C SER A 284 -4.04 2.84 2.51
N LEU A 285 -3.83 4.10 2.12
CA LEU A 285 -2.57 4.83 2.25
C LEU A 285 -2.83 6.18 2.91
N ALA A 286 -1.89 6.63 3.73
CA ALA A 286 -1.91 7.98 4.28
C ALA A 286 -0.50 8.55 4.43
N VAL A 287 -0.38 9.85 4.22
CA VAL A 287 0.85 10.60 4.45
C VAL A 287 0.72 11.39 5.74
N PHE A 288 1.61 11.11 6.68
CA PHE A 288 1.71 11.86 7.93
C PHE A 288 3.09 11.67 8.54
N GLY A 289 3.52 12.56 9.44
CA GLY A 289 4.86 12.49 10.05
C GLY A 289 6.00 12.42 9.01
N GLY A 290 5.82 13.04 7.85
CA GLY A 290 6.80 13.03 6.75
C GLY A 290 7.01 11.67 6.08
N ARG A 291 6.07 10.72 6.20
CA ARG A 291 6.19 9.39 5.57
C ARG A 291 4.86 8.93 5.00
N LEU A 292 4.94 8.07 3.99
CA LEU A 292 3.80 7.32 3.46
C LEU A 292 3.65 6.01 4.24
N TYR A 293 2.41 5.70 4.63
CA TYR A 293 2.08 4.46 5.33
C TYR A 293 0.99 3.69 4.61
N ALA A 294 1.19 2.38 4.45
CA ALA A 294 0.15 1.42 4.13
C ALA A 294 -0.58 1.00 5.42
N LEU A 295 -1.91 1.06 5.39
CA LEU A 295 -2.74 0.87 6.57
C LEU A 295 -3.68 -0.31 6.40
N GLY A 296 -3.97 -0.99 7.50
CA GLY A 296 -5.00 -1.99 7.65
C GLY A 296 -5.42 -2.06 9.12
N GLU A 297 -6.70 -2.19 9.38
CA GLU A 297 -7.27 -1.95 10.72
C GLU A 297 -6.78 -2.95 11.79
N SER A 298 -6.31 -4.13 11.37
CA SER A 298 -5.90 -5.22 12.24
C SER A 298 -4.46 -5.14 12.74
N ASP A 299 -3.67 -4.15 12.29
CA ASP A 299 -2.24 -4.07 12.62
C ASP A 299 -1.72 -2.63 12.61
N LEU A 300 -0.47 -2.46 13.05
CA LEU A 300 0.26 -1.21 12.99
C LEU A 300 0.49 -0.77 11.53
N PRO A 301 0.62 0.55 11.28
CA PRO A 301 0.99 1.08 9.98
C PRO A 301 2.31 0.52 9.46
N TYR A 302 2.41 0.26 8.16
CA TYR A 302 3.66 -0.11 7.50
C TYR A 302 4.19 1.09 6.72
N ALA A 303 5.36 1.60 7.12
CA ALA A 303 6.01 2.67 6.39
C ALA A 303 6.49 2.15 5.03
N VAL A 304 6.21 2.90 3.98
CA VAL A 304 6.61 2.57 2.61
C VAL A 304 7.30 3.78 1.97
N ARG A 305 8.05 3.54 0.90
CA ARG A 305 8.74 4.56 0.13
C ARG A 305 8.67 4.25 -1.35
N VAL A 306 8.44 5.28 -2.15
CA VAL A 306 8.65 5.25 -3.60
C VAL A 306 9.95 6.00 -3.88
N ASP A 307 10.86 5.38 -4.62
CA ASP A 307 12.10 6.01 -5.05
C ASP A 307 11.81 7.01 -6.19
N PRO A 308 12.14 8.30 -6.05
CA PRO A 308 11.83 9.31 -7.07
C PRO A 308 12.67 9.17 -8.35
N ALA A 309 13.81 8.47 -8.28
CA ALA A 309 14.67 8.27 -9.45
C ALA A 309 14.25 7.05 -10.27
N THR A 310 13.79 5.99 -9.60
CA THR A 310 13.52 4.70 -10.24
C THR A 310 12.04 4.33 -10.29
N GLY A 311 11.20 4.89 -9.42
CA GLY A 311 9.82 4.45 -9.21
C GLY A 311 9.68 3.19 -8.34
N GLU A 312 10.78 2.68 -7.77
CA GLU A 312 10.74 1.47 -6.95
C GLU A 312 9.96 1.69 -5.64
N VAL A 313 9.03 0.79 -5.36
CA VAL A 313 8.28 0.77 -4.11
C VAL A 313 8.98 -0.14 -3.10
N THR A 314 9.28 0.38 -1.92
CA THR A 314 9.96 -0.38 -0.85
C THR A 314 9.18 -0.28 0.46
N THR A 315 9.04 -1.41 1.16
CA THR A 315 8.54 -1.43 2.54
C THR A 315 9.69 -1.14 3.48
N LEU A 316 9.54 -0.14 4.34
CA LEU A 316 10.54 0.25 5.34
C LEU A 316 10.37 -0.51 6.66
N GLY A 317 9.14 -0.92 6.96
CA GLY A 317 8.82 -1.74 8.12
C GLY A 317 7.55 -1.32 8.85
N ARG A 318 7.14 -2.16 9.81
CA ARG A 318 6.02 -1.94 10.72
C ARG A 318 6.37 -0.81 11.71
N CYS A 319 5.46 0.13 11.92
CA CYS A 319 5.72 1.36 12.68
C CYS A 319 4.82 1.51 13.90
N ASP A 320 5.42 1.53 15.08
CA ASP A 320 4.77 1.73 16.39
C ASP A 320 4.90 3.17 16.92
N PHE A 321 5.49 4.07 16.12
CA PHE A 321 5.82 5.46 16.47
C PHE A 321 6.66 5.59 17.76
N GLY A 322 7.60 4.67 17.97
CA GLY A 322 8.46 4.65 19.16
C GLY A 322 7.70 4.20 20.40
N GLY A 323 6.95 3.11 20.26
CA GLY A 323 6.11 2.52 21.31
C GLY A 323 4.84 3.31 21.66
N ARG A 324 4.54 4.41 20.94
CA ARG A 324 3.37 5.27 21.22
C ARG A 324 2.07 4.67 20.70
N LEU A 325 2.16 3.80 19.70
CA LEU A 325 1.04 3.06 19.16
C LEU A 325 1.24 1.58 19.44
N SER A 326 0.50 1.06 20.43
CA SER A 326 0.64 -0.33 20.90
C SER A 326 -0.21 -1.34 20.14
N MET A 327 -1.20 -0.89 19.38
CA MET A 327 -2.06 -1.72 18.52
C MET A 327 -2.45 -0.94 17.26
N GLY A 328 -3.14 -1.60 16.32
CA GLY A 328 -3.56 -0.99 15.07
C GLY A 328 -4.38 0.30 15.22
N MET A 329 -4.45 1.02 14.11
CA MET A 329 -5.25 2.24 13.95
C MET A 329 -6.21 2.09 12.78
N THR A 330 -7.21 2.97 12.72
CA THR A 330 -8.09 3.07 11.55
C THR A 330 -7.26 3.21 10.27
N ALA A 331 -7.71 2.53 9.21
CA ALA A 331 -7.18 2.74 7.88
C ALA A 331 -7.52 4.12 7.31
N HIS A 332 -8.40 4.90 7.94
CA HIS A 332 -8.85 6.18 7.38
C HIS A 332 -8.58 7.36 8.30
N PRO A 333 -7.31 7.59 8.71
CA PRO A 333 -6.98 8.77 9.50
C PRO A 333 -7.26 10.03 8.66
N LYS A 334 -7.62 11.11 9.34
CA LYS A 334 -7.97 12.38 8.72
C LYS A 334 -6.96 13.43 9.12
N LYS A 335 -6.33 14.07 8.14
CA LYS A 335 -5.43 15.19 8.38
C LYS A 335 -6.22 16.48 8.22
N ASP A 336 -6.15 17.34 9.22
CA ASP A 336 -6.67 18.70 9.13
C ASP A 336 -5.76 19.53 8.20
N PRO A 337 -6.28 20.12 7.12
CA PRO A 337 -5.48 20.91 6.19
C PRO A 337 -5.01 22.25 6.77
N ILE A 338 -5.69 22.80 7.78
CA ILE A 338 -5.37 24.08 8.41
C ILE A 338 -4.32 23.87 9.50
N THR A 339 -4.55 22.93 10.42
CA THR A 339 -3.66 22.72 11.57
C THR A 339 -2.52 21.75 11.27
N GLY A 340 -2.69 20.90 10.27
CA GLY A 340 -1.79 19.80 9.95
C GLY A 340 -1.87 18.62 10.93
N GLU A 341 -2.73 18.70 11.96
CA GLU A 341 -2.94 17.61 12.93
C GLU A 341 -3.54 16.39 12.22
N LEU A 342 -3.06 15.21 12.60
CA LEU A 342 -3.66 13.95 12.17
C LEU A 342 -4.61 13.46 13.24
N PHE A 343 -5.85 13.20 12.87
CA PHE A 343 -6.87 12.60 13.72
C PHE A 343 -7.10 11.16 13.32
N ALA A 344 -7.07 10.28 14.32
CA ALA A 344 -7.26 8.86 14.13
C ALA A 344 -7.93 8.24 15.34
N PHE A 345 -8.43 7.02 15.14
CA PHE A 345 -9.00 6.22 16.20
C PHE A 345 -8.61 4.77 16.01
N ARG A 346 -8.83 3.98 17.05
CA ARG A 346 -8.81 2.53 17.02
C ARG A 346 -10.10 2.02 17.64
N TYR A 347 -10.48 0.82 17.26
CA TYR A 347 -11.61 0.14 17.87
C TYR A 347 -11.26 -1.34 18.07
N GLY A 348 -11.99 -2.01 18.96
CA GLY A 348 -11.75 -3.42 19.24
C GLY A 348 -12.84 -4.05 20.10
N PRO A 349 -12.80 -5.38 20.27
CA PRO A 349 -13.84 -6.13 20.98
C PRO A 349 -13.76 -6.00 22.50
N MET A 350 -12.68 -5.44 23.05
CA MET A 350 -12.45 -5.29 24.50
C MET A 350 -12.42 -3.81 24.91
N PRO A 351 -12.94 -3.45 26.11
CA PRO A 351 -12.84 -2.10 26.64
C PRO A 351 -11.39 -1.59 26.79
N PRO A 352 -11.09 -0.31 26.53
CA PRO A 352 -11.98 0.65 25.86
C PRO A 352 -12.22 0.26 24.40
N PHE A 353 -13.50 0.15 24.01
CA PHE A 353 -13.91 -0.35 22.70
C PHE A 353 -13.49 0.57 21.56
N VAL A 354 -13.36 1.88 21.83
CA VAL A 354 -12.90 2.89 20.89
C VAL A 354 -11.96 3.84 21.63
N THR A 355 -10.81 4.13 21.03
CA THR A 355 -9.84 5.10 21.54
C THR A 355 -9.47 6.07 20.43
N TYR A 356 -9.57 7.36 20.70
CA TYR A 356 -9.19 8.43 19.79
C TYR A 356 -7.79 8.97 20.11
N PHE A 357 -7.04 9.35 19.08
CA PHE A 357 -5.73 9.96 19.21
C PHE A 357 -5.46 10.97 18.09
N ARG A 358 -4.64 11.97 18.41
CA ARG A 358 -4.18 12.99 17.47
C ARG A 358 -2.68 13.18 17.53
N SER A 359 -2.01 13.57 16.43
CA SER A 359 -0.56 13.85 16.39
C SER A 359 -0.21 15.23 15.84
#